data_AF-A0A9P0TNW5-F1
#
_entry.id   AF-A0A9P0TNW5-F1
#
_cell.length_a   1.000
_cell.length_b   1.000
_cell.length_c   1.000
_cell.angle_alpha   90.00
_cell.angle_beta   90.00
_cell.angle_gamma   90.00
#
_symmetry.space_group_name_H-M   'P 1'
#
loop_
_entity.id
_entity.type
_entity.pdbx_description
1 polymer ?
#
loop_
_entity_poly.entity_id
_entity_poly.type
_entity_poly.pdbx_seq_one_letter_code
_entity_poly.pdbx_strand_id
1 'polypeptide(L)'
;MFSIKYEEAVHKLNSLQSNKATIAQIRKDIKTGQKCTNLKDMENYLMRTGISLNTLDKLSVVHVAGTKGKGSTSAMCESILRAHGFRTGFYSSPHLVAVRERIRLFGIPLSEEAFARHFHKVYDSLYKTQAYDGDMPKYFAFLTVMAFNVFLEEEVDVAVVEVGIGGIDDYTNILRKVPVIGITALGLDHTAILGTTLPEIALAKAGVMKPGCLAYTVHQETDAMDVLRRKAIEFQCPLTTVPNYSTYAFQNGLRLSIELEAYRMNASLSIQLAHAWMGIKTKDKNNIDNTIQNTDLLISSLSKETVIGLRDCKWPGRYQIIETNYGCVYLDGAHTKESMEICAKWFAENCRYIIFYECDKAVVLSI
;
A
#
# COMPACT_ATOMS: atom_id res chain seq x y z
N MET A 1 28.75 11.60 -10.98
CA MET A 1 28.86 10.14 -11.26
C MET A 1 27.62 9.37 -10.81
N PHE A 2 27.10 9.58 -9.59
CA PHE A 2 25.92 8.84 -9.10
C PHE A 2 24.61 9.13 -9.87
N SER A 3 24.36 10.39 -10.24
CA SER A 3 23.22 10.78 -11.12
C SER A 3 23.13 9.85 -12.35
N ILE A 4 24.22 9.77 -13.12
CA ILE A 4 24.31 8.96 -14.36
C ILE A 4 23.89 7.51 -14.14
N LYS A 5 24.29 6.89 -13.02
CA LYS A 5 23.90 5.51 -12.68
C LYS A 5 22.42 5.40 -12.33
N TYR A 6 21.86 6.40 -11.66
CA TYR A 6 20.41 6.47 -11.38
C TYR A 6 19.60 6.69 -12.66
N GLU A 7 20.03 7.60 -13.55
CA GLU A 7 19.39 7.80 -14.85
C GLU A 7 19.44 6.53 -15.72
N GLU A 8 20.59 5.82 -15.75
CA GLU A 8 20.72 4.53 -16.44
C GLU A 8 19.79 3.46 -15.83
N ALA A 9 19.72 3.37 -14.50
CA ALA A 9 18.81 2.46 -13.79
C ALA A 9 17.35 2.74 -14.13
N VAL A 10 16.93 4.01 -14.13
CA VAL A 10 15.57 4.43 -14.52
C VAL A 10 15.29 4.11 -16.00
N HIS A 11 16.24 4.33 -16.90
CA HIS A 11 16.10 3.98 -18.31
C HIS A 11 15.91 2.46 -18.51
N LYS A 12 16.77 1.63 -17.89
CA LYS A 12 16.65 0.16 -17.92
C LYS A 12 15.33 -0.31 -17.31
N LEU A 13 14.90 0.27 -16.20
CA LEU A 13 13.61 -0.03 -15.57
C LEU A 13 12.42 0.30 -16.50
N ASN A 14 12.46 1.47 -17.17
CA ASN A 14 11.41 1.90 -18.10
C ASN A 14 11.39 1.08 -19.41
N SER A 15 12.47 0.37 -19.75
CA SER A 15 12.51 -0.58 -20.87
C SER A 15 11.83 -1.94 -20.57
N LEU A 16 11.56 -2.25 -19.29
CA LEU A 16 10.77 -3.42 -18.92
C LEU A 16 9.29 -3.23 -19.30
N GLN A 17 8.54 -4.32 -19.48
CA GLN A 17 7.14 -4.25 -19.87
C GLN A 17 6.33 -3.40 -18.87
N SER A 18 5.78 -2.28 -19.34
CA SER A 18 5.05 -1.30 -18.52
C SER A 18 3.72 -1.83 -18.01
N ASN A 19 3.26 -1.31 -16.86
CA ASN A 19 1.98 -1.69 -16.25
C ASN A 19 0.79 -1.59 -17.22
N LYS A 20 0.77 -0.58 -18.11
CA LYS A 20 -0.28 -0.43 -19.14
C LYS A 20 -0.29 -1.60 -20.13
N ALA A 21 0.90 -2.02 -20.59
CA ALA A 21 1.04 -3.18 -21.47
C ALA A 21 0.73 -4.49 -20.72
N THR A 22 1.14 -4.63 -19.46
CA THR A 22 0.80 -5.78 -18.61
C THR A 22 -0.72 -5.92 -18.40
N ILE A 23 -1.43 -4.83 -18.11
CA ILE A 23 -2.91 -4.81 -17.99
C ILE A 23 -3.57 -5.22 -19.31
N ALA A 24 -3.07 -4.74 -20.44
CA ALA A 24 -3.59 -5.13 -21.76
C ALA A 24 -3.36 -6.63 -22.06
N GLN A 25 -2.20 -7.16 -21.67
CA GLN A 25 -1.89 -8.59 -21.80
C GLN A 25 -2.78 -9.44 -20.89
N ILE A 26 -2.95 -9.09 -19.60
CA ILE A 26 -3.85 -9.82 -18.68
C ILE A 26 -5.28 -9.92 -19.24
N ARG A 27 -5.80 -8.83 -19.83
CA ARG A 27 -7.12 -8.84 -20.50
C ARG A 27 -7.19 -9.76 -21.72
N LYS A 28 -6.08 -9.95 -22.43
CA LYS A 28 -5.97 -10.92 -23.53
C LYS A 28 -5.91 -12.34 -22.98
N ASP A 29 -5.06 -12.57 -21.98
CA ASP A 29 -4.84 -13.88 -21.33
C ASP A 29 -6.16 -14.44 -20.78
N ILE A 30 -6.95 -13.61 -20.07
CA ILE A 30 -8.30 -13.96 -19.58
C ILE A 30 -9.22 -14.39 -20.73
N LYS A 31 -9.24 -13.64 -21.84
CA LYS A 31 -10.08 -13.97 -23.01
C LYS A 31 -9.65 -15.26 -23.70
N THR A 32 -8.37 -15.61 -23.66
CA THR A 32 -7.82 -16.85 -24.24
C THR A 32 -7.79 -18.01 -23.24
N GLY A 33 -8.30 -17.84 -22.02
CA GLY A 33 -8.26 -18.88 -20.96
C GLY A 33 -6.84 -19.21 -20.47
N GLN A 34 -5.86 -18.34 -20.70
CA GLN A 34 -4.49 -18.56 -20.29
C GLN A 34 -4.35 -18.36 -18.78
N LYS A 35 -3.77 -19.36 -18.10
CA LYS A 35 -3.60 -19.35 -16.64
C LYS A 35 -2.54 -18.32 -16.22
N CYS A 36 -2.82 -17.55 -15.16
CA CYS A 36 -1.86 -16.64 -14.58
C CYS A 36 -0.68 -17.40 -13.92
N THR A 37 0.55 -16.89 -14.12
CA THR A 37 1.79 -17.47 -13.58
C THR A 37 2.49 -16.58 -12.55
N ASN A 38 1.98 -15.36 -12.30
CA ASN A 38 2.67 -14.29 -11.56
C ASN A 38 3.39 -14.72 -10.28
N LEU A 39 2.76 -15.53 -9.42
CA LEU A 39 3.36 -15.97 -8.15
C LEU A 39 4.51 -16.97 -8.36
N LYS A 40 4.40 -17.87 -9.36
CA LYS A 40 5.47 -18.80 -9.74
C LYS A 40 6.65 -18.04 -10.35
N ASP A 41 6.35 -17.02 -11.16
CA ASP A 41 7.37 -16.15 -11.77
C ASP A 41 8.10 -15.35 -10.67
N MET A 42 7.38 -14.82 -9.66
CA MET A 42 7.99 -14.16 -8.50
C MET A 42 8.90 -15.07 -7.68
N GLU A 43 8.52 -16.32 -7.45
CA GLU A 43 9.39 -17.31 -6.78
C GLU A 43 10.68 -17.51 -7.57
N ASN A 44 10.61 -17.65 -8.90
CA ASN A 44 11.78 -17.75 -9.77
C ASN A 44 12.66 -16.50 -9.70
N TYR A 45 12.08 -15.31 -9.80
CA TYR A 45 12.82 -14.04 -9.77
C TYR A 45 13.50 -13.81 -8.41
N LEU A 46 12.82 -14.09 -7.30
CA LEU A 46 13.40 -13.98 -5.96
C LEU A 46 14.57 -14.96 -5.79
N MET A 47 14.40 -16.22 -6.21
CA MET A 47 15.47 -17.23 -6.21
C MET A 47 16.68 -16.80 -7.04
N ARG A 48 16.47 -16.18 -8.21
CA ARG A 48 17.55 -15.61 -9.06
C ARG A 48 18.28 -14.42 -8.42
N THR A 49 17.64 -13.71 -7.49
CA THR A 49 18.30 -12.70 -6.64
C THR A 49 18.91 -13.27 -5.35
N GLY A 50 18.85 -14.59 -5.14
CA GLY A 50 19.37 -15.26 -3.94
C GLY A 50 18.40 -15.32 -2.75
N ILE A 51 17.15 -14.90 -2.92
CA ILE A 51 16.11 -14.92 -1.88
C ILE A 51 15.22 -16.14 -2.07
N SER A 52 15.36 -17.13 -1.20
CA SER A 52 14.39 -18.21 -1.10
C SER A 52 13.11 -17.76 -0.37
N LEU A 53 11.98 -18.44 -0.62
CA LEU A 53 10.74 -18.12 0.11
C LEU A 53 10.89 -18.28 1.63
N ASN A 54 11.77 -19.16 2.12
CA ASN A 54 12.08 -19.29 3.55
C ASN A 54 12.91 -18.10 4.10
N THR A 55 13.60 -17.36 3.22
CA THR A 55 14.27 -16.11 3.56
C THR A 55 13.28 -14.95 3.52
N LEU A 56 12.41 -14.90 2.51
CA LEU A 56 11.31 -13.93 2.43
C LEU A 56 10.35 -14.03 3.63
N ASP A 57 10.04 -15.25 4.09
CA ASP A 57 9.22 -15.52 5.28
C ASP A 57 9.79 -14.94 6.60
N LYS A 58 11.03 -14.43 6.62
CA LYS A 58 11.60 -13.68 7.76
C LYS A 58 11.15 -12.22 7.78
N LEU A 59 10.76 -11.66 6.63
CA LEU A 59 10.28 -10.29 6.52
C LEU A 59 8.91 -10.18 7.18
N SER A 60 8.79 -9.40 8.25
CA SER A 60 7.49 -9.13 8.86
C SER A 60 6.73 -8.08 8.05
N VAL A 61 5.47 -8.35 7.69
CA VAL A 61 4.71 -7.49 6.77
C VAL A 61 3.35 -7.09 7.34
N VAL A 62 2.98 -5.84 7.09
CA VAL A 62 1.58 -5.37 7.06
C VAL A 62 1.17 -5.23 5.60
N HIS A 63 0.23 -6.05 5.12
CA HIS A 63 -0.13 -6.12 3.69
C HIS A 63 -1.49 -5.47 3.45
N VAL A 64 -1.57 -4.49 2.54
CA VAL A 64 -2.74 -3.62 2.38
C VAL A 64 -3.34 -3.75 0.98
N ALA A 65 -4.50 -4.41 0.90
CA ALA A 65 -5.37 -4.48 -0.26
C ALA A 65 -6.51 -3.45 -0.18
N GLY A 66 -7.24 -3.27 -1.27
CA GLY A 66 -8.42 -2.39 -1.33
C GLY A 66 -8.55 -1.65 -2.66
N THR A 67 -9.70 -1.02 -2.91
CA THR A 67 -9.89 -0.21 -4.12
C THR A 67 -9.36 1.21 -3.88
N LYS A 68 -9.96 1.94 -2.94
CA LYS A 68 -9.57 3.33 -2.59
C LYS A 68 -8.90 3.38 -1.23
N GLY A 69 -7.87 4.21 -1.10
CA GLY A 69 -7.20 4.49 0.18
C GLY A 69 -6.05 3.57 0.58
N LYS A 70 -5.67 2.58 -0.24
CA LYS A 70 -4.50 1.68 -0.02
C LYS A 70 -3.22 2.45 0.37
N GLY A 71 -2.60 3.15 -0.58
CA GLY A 71 -1.38 3.93 -0.33
C GLY A 71 -1.48 4.92 0.85
N SER A 72 -2.63 5.58 1.04
CA SER A 72 -2.84 6.46 2.20
C SER A 72 -2.84 5.70 3.53
N THR A 73 -3.55 4.56 3.60
CA THR A 73 -3.59 3.67 4.77
C THR A 73 -2.20 3.10 5.06
N SER A 74 -1.49 2.64 4.02
CA SER A 74 -0.12 2.15 4.13
C SER A 74 0.84 3.24 4.65
N ALA A 75 0.74 4.47 4.14
CA ALA A 75 1.61 5.57 4.54
C ALA A 75 1.34 6.02 5.99
N MET A 76 0.08 6.09 6.40
CA MET A 76 -0.28 6.35 7.79
C MET A 76 0.20 5.23 8.72
N CYS A 77 0.03 3.96 8.31
CA CYS A 77 0.46 2.80 9.08
C CYS A 77 1.99 2.78 9.28
N GLU A 78 2.76 3.01 8.22
CA GLU A 78 4.22 3.20 8.27
C GLU A 78 4.58 4.33 9.23
N SER A 79 3.91 5.48 9.11
CA SER A 79 4.26 6.67 9.89
C SER A 79 3.94 6.50 11.38
N ILE A 80 2.89 5.75 11.73
CA ILE A 80 2.60 5.32 13.11
C ILE A 80 3.70 4.38 13.62
N LEU A 81 4.02 3.32 12.88
CA LEU A 81 5.03 2.33 13.28
C LEU A 81 6.41 2.99 13.47
N ARG A 82 6.80 3.88 12.56
CA ARG A 82 8.04 4.67 12.67
C ARG A 82 8.01 5.65 13.85
N ALA A 83 6.87 6.27 14.17
CA ALA A 83 6.75 7.13 15.34
C ALA A 83 6.86 6.35 16.67
N HIS A 84 6.54 5.05 16.66
CA HIS A 84 6.83 4.11 17.75
C HIS A 84 8.28 3.55 17.73
N GLY A 85 9.14 4.03 16.83
CA GLY A 85 10.58 3.73 16.81
C GLY A 85 11.00 2.49 16.02
N PHE A 86 10.09 1.85 15.28
CA PHE A 86 10.42 0.67 14.46
C PHE A 86 11.17 1.04 13.18
N ARG A 87 12.07 0.15 12.74
CA ARG A 87 12.73 0.20 11.43
C ARG A 87 11.71 -0.17 10.35
N THR A 88 11.19 0.83 9.64
CA THR A 88 10.12 0.65 8.64
C THR A 88 10.66 0.56 7.21
N GLY A 89 10.19 -0.45 6.48
CA GLY A 89 10.16 -0.48 5.02
C GLY A 89 8.77 -0.12 4.50
N PHE A 90 8.68 0.48 3.32
CA PHE A 90 7.40 0.85 2.70
C PHE A 90 7.43 0.65 1.19
N TYR A 91 6.45 -0.10 0.67
CA TYR A 91 6.26 -0.36 -0.75
C TYR A 91 4.89 0.10 -1.25
N SER A 92 4.86 0.90 -2.32
CA SER A 92 3.62 1.50 -2.86
C SER A 92 3.57 1.61 -4.39
N SER A 93 2.36 1.84 -4.92
CA SER A 93 2.21 2.21 -6.33
C SER A 93 0.92 3.00 -6.63
N PRO A 94 0.94 3.92 -7.62
CA PRO A 94 2.09 4.38 -8.41
C PRO A 94 3.03 5.29 -7.59
N HIS A 95 4.00 5.91 -8.27
CA HIS A 95 4.72 7.09 -7.75
C HIS A 95 4.07 8.35 -8.34
N LEU A 96 4.28 9.51 -7.71
CA LEU A 96 3.80 10.81 -8.22
C LEU A 96 4.84 11.50 -9.09
N VAL A 97 6.09 11.61 -8.63
CA VAL A 97 7.17 12.34 -9.33
C VAL A 97 8.35 11.44 -9.69
N ALA A 98 8.83 10.64 -8.74
CA ALA A 98 10.03 9.81 -8.90
C ALA A 98 9.81 8.36 -8.46
N VAL A 99 10.37 7.40 -9.21
CA VAL A 99 10.21 5.97 -8.92
C VAL A 99 10.70 5.54 -7.53
N ARG A 100 11.69 6.28 -7.00
CA ARG A 100 12.22 6.12 -5.64
C ARG A 100 11.16 6.25 -4.55
N GLU A 101 10.08 7.00 -4.78
CA GLU A 101 8.95 7.14 -3.84
C GLU A 101 8.28 5.81 -3.47
N ARG A 102 8.39 4.80 -4.34
CA ARG A 102 7.78 3.48 -4.16
C ARG A 102 8.51 2.58 -3.18
N ILE A 103 9.78 2.86 -2.88
CA ILE A 103 10.57 2.10 -1.91
C ILE A 103 11.13 3.11 -0.92
N ARG A 104 10.59 3.11 0.30
CA ARG A 104 11.04 4.00 1.37
C ARG A 104 11.58 3.18 2.54
N LEU A 105 12.59 3.74 3.20
CA LEU A 105 13.14 3.26 4.45
C LEU A 105 12.98 4.39 5.47
N PHE A 106 12.45 4.11 6.65
CA PHE A 106 12.22 5.11 7.69
C PHE A 106 11.42 6.33 7.19
N GLY A 107 10.41 6.11 6.36
CA GLY A 107 9.58 7.15 5.73
C GLY A 107 10.24 7.91 4.58
N ILE A 108 11.54 7.72 4.32
CA ILE A 108 12.32 8.44 3.31
C ILE A 108 12.49 7.58 2.05
N PRO A 109 12.12 8.08 0.84
CA PRO A 109 12.46 7.42 -0.43
C PRO A 109 13.96 7.12 -0.54
N LEU A 110 14.33 6.00 -1.16
CA LEU A 110 15.74 5.70 -1.42
C LEU A 110 16.45 6.91 -2.07
N SER A 111 17.71 7.15 -1.70
CA SER A 111 18.56 8.09 -2.44
C SER A 111 18.82 7.57 -3.86
N GLU A 112 19.29 8.44 -4.75
CA GLU A 112 19.60 8.05 -6.14
C GLU A 112 20.72 7.01 -6.19
N GLU A 113 21.73 7.18 -5.34
CA GLU A 113 22.80 6.21 -5.14
C GLU A 113 22.29 4.87 -4.60
N ALA A 114 21.47 4.88 -3.53
CA ALA A 114 20.93 3.64 -2.96
C ALA A 114 20.01 2.92 -3.96
N PHE A 115 19.13 3.67 -4.64
CA PHE A 115 18.27 3.12 -5.68
C PHE A 115 19.09 2.49 -6.81
N ALA A 116 20.09 3.19 -7.35
CA ALA A 116 20.96 2.65 -8.39
C ALA A 116 21.71 1.40 -7.91
N ARG A 117 22.27 1.42 -6.69
CA ARG A 117 22.97 0.27 -6.07
C ARG A 117 22.10 -0.97 -6.00
N HIS A 118 20.91 -0.88 -5.40
CA HIS A 118 19.99 -2.03 -5.31
C HIS A 118 19.41 -2.40 -6.68
N PHE A 119 19.15 -1.43 -7.57
CA PHE A 119 18.67 -1.68 -8.92
C PHE A 119 19.65 -2.54 -9.70
N HIS A 120 20.92 -2.14 -9.80
CA HIS A 120 21.93 -2.90 -10.55
C HIS A 120 22.16 -4.28 -9.93
N LYS A 121 22.26 -4.39 -8.60
CA LYS A 121 22.38 -5.68 -7.89
C LYS A 121 21.27 -6.66 -8.28
N VAL A 122 20.02 -6.21 -8.32
CA VAL A 122 18.86 -7.03 -8.69
C VAL A 122 18.80 -7.29 -10.20
N TYR A 123 18.96 -6.25 -11.01
CA TYR A 123 18.90 -6.31 -12.48
C TYR A 123 19.97 -7.23 -13.05
N ASP A 124 21.22 -7.08 -12.63
CA ASP A 124 22.34 -7.85 -13.17
C ASP A 124 22.24 -9.33 -12.76
N SER A 125 21.72 -9.63 -11.56
CA SER A 125 21.45 -11.00 -11.10
C SER A 125 20.37 -11.68 -11.93
N LEU A 126 19.26 -10.98 -12.21
CA LEU A 126 18.18 -11.47 -13.06
C LEU A 126 18.62 -11.63 -14.51
N TYR A 127 19.30 -10.63 -15.07
CA TYR A 127 19.74 -10.60 -16.47
C TYR A 127 20.79 -11.67 -16.77
N LYS A 128 21.75 -11.88 -15.87
CA LYS A 128 22.75 -12.96 -15.97
C LYS A 128 22.14 -14.37 -15.95
N THR A 129 20.95 -14.51 -15.37
CA THR A 129 20.26 -15.81 -15.18
C THR A 129 19.01 -15.96 -16.06
N GLN A 130 18.79 -15.06 -17.03
CA GLN A 130 17.65 -15.16 -17.93
C GLN A 130 17.77 -16.38 -18.86
N ALA A 131 16.68 -17.15 -18.98
CA ALA A 131 16.64 -18.36 -19.80
C ALA A 131 16.31 -18.09 -21.27
N TYR A 132 15.59 -17.01 -21.57
CA TYR A 132 15.15 -16.62 -22.92
C TYR A 132 14.79 -15.13 -22.98
N ASP A 133 14.62 -14.57 -24.18
CA ASP A 133 14.21 -13.18 -24.35
C ASP A 133 12.78 -12.95 -23.80
N GLY A 134 12.63 -12.00 -22.89
CA GLY A 134 11.39 -11.78 -22.12
C GLY A 134 11.31 -12.50 -20.77
N ASP A 135 12.33 -13.26 -20.34
CA ASP A 135 12.45 -13.84 -18.98
C ASP A 135 12.93 -12.83 -17.91
N MET A 136 12.73 -11.54 -18.16
CA MET A 136 12.95 -10.47 -17.19
C MET A 136 11.62 -10.05 -16.56
N PRO A 137 11.57 -9.71 -15.26
CA PRO A 137 10.32 -9.32 -14.63
C PRO A 137 9.70 -8.08 -15.27
N LYS A 138 8.38 -8.04 -15.36
CA LYS A 138 7.61 -6.85 -15.76
C LYS A 138 7.83 -5.71 -14.75
N TYR A 139 7.59 -4.45 -15.14
CA TYR A 139 7.93 -3.25 -14.37
C TYR A 139 7.57 -3.34 -12.86
N PHE A 140 6.32 -3.71 -12.53
CA PHE A 140 5.88 -3.84 -11.13
C PHE A 140 6.46 -5.07 -10.42
N ALA A 141 6.63 -6.19 -11.12
CA ALA A 141 7.25 -7.40 -10.56
C ALA A 141 8.72 -7.13 -10.19
N PHE A 142 9.46 -6.45 -11.08
CA PHE A 142 10.84 -6.04 -10.83
C PHE A 142 10.95 -5.17 -9.57
N LEU A 143 10.11 -4.13 -9.45
CA LEU A 143 10.11 -3.26 -8.28
C LEU A 143 9.70 -3.99 -6.99
N THR A 144 8.84 -4.99 -7.08
CA THR A 144 8.45 -5.83 -5.93
C THR A 144 9.62 -6.70 -5.47
N VAL A 145 10.33 -7.35 -6.41
CA VAL A 145 11.57 -8.09 -6.12
C VAL A 145 12.64 -7.18 -5.51
N MET A 146 12.81 -5.98 -6.07
CA MET A 146 13.75 -4.98 -5.56
C MET A 146 13.38 -4.51 -4.15
N ALA A 147 12.10 -4.24 -3.87
CA ALA A 147 11.64 -3.84 -2.55
C ALA A 147 11.91 -4.91 -1.49
N PHE A 148 11.63 -6.19 -1.78
CA PHE A 148 11.93 -7.28 -0.84
C PHE A 148 13.43 -7.50 -0.64
N ASN A 149 14.25 -7.33 -1.69
CA ASN A 149 15.72 -7.32 -1.55
C ASN A 149 16.17 -6.20 -0.60
N VAL A 150 15.69 -4.97 -0.81
CA VAL A 150 16.01 -3.80 0.03
C VAL A 150 15.60 -4.03 1.48
N PHE A 151 14.37 -4.47 1.75
CA PHE A 151 13.87 -4.63 3.13
C PHE A 151 14.58 -5.74 3.92
N LEU A 152 15.01 -6.80 3.24
CA LEU A 152 15.82 -7.87 3.86
C LEU A 152 17.29 -7.45 4.07
N GLU A 153 17.88 -6.72 3.12
CA GLU A 153 19.27 -6.24 3.19
C GLU A 153 19.45 -5.12 4.24
N GLU A 154 18.43 -4.27 4.40
CA GLU A 154 18.44 -3.13 5.33
C GLU A 154 17.77 -3.50 6.68
N GLU A 155 17.49 -4.78 6.92
CA GLU A 155 16.98 -5.35 8.17
C GLU A 155 15.83 -4.53 8.79
N VAL A 156 14.72 -4.35 8.05
CA VAL A 156 13.54 -3.65 8.58
C VAL A 156 12.80 -4.55 9.58
N ASP A 157 12.31 -3.96 10.67
CA ASP A 157 11.44 -4.65 11.63
C ASP A 157 10.11 -5.04 10.96
N VAL A 158 9.60 -4.14 10.11
CA VAL A 158 8.33 -4.26 9.39
C VAL A 158 8.40 -3.63 8.02
N ALA A 159 7.87 -4.32 7.00
CA ALA A 159 7.53 -3.71 5.72
C ALA A 159 6.01 -3.47 5.63
N VAL A 160 5.59 -2.26 5.29
CA VAL A 160 4.20 -1.96 4.93
C VAL A 160 4.08 -2.02 3.41
N VAL A 161 3.31 -2.97 2.91
CA VAL A 161 3.26 -3.34 1.49
C VAL A 161 1.86 -3.07 0.95
N GLU A 162 1.73 -2.18 -0.03
CA GLU A 162 0.50 -1.99 -0.81
C GLU A 162 0.42 -3.02 -1.95
N VAL A 163 -0.74 -3.66 -2.08
CA VAL A 163 -1.11 -4.50 -3.23
C VAL A 163 -1.28 -3.64 -4.47
N GLY A 164 -0.75 -4.08 -5.62
CA GLY A 164 -0.96 -3.42 -6.90
C GLY A 164 -2.40 -3.54 -7.41
N ILE A 165 -2.73 -4.66 -8.07
CA ILE A 165 -4.04 -4.90 -8.71
C ILE A 165 -4.61 -6.24 -8.24
N GLY A 166 -5.91 -6.27 -7.96
CA GLY A 166 -6.57 -7.48 -7.49
C GLY A 166 -6.16 -7.81 -6.04
N GLY A 167 -5.42 -8.89 -5.89
CA GLY A 167 -4.96 -9.47 -4.62
C GLY A 167 -4.43 -10.89 -4.84
N ILE A 168 -5.30 -11.82 -5.26
CA ILE A 168 -4.96 -13.24 -5.56
C ILE A 168 -3.66 -13.37 -6.38
N ASP A 169 -3.65 -12.84 -7.60
CA ASP A 169 -2.53 -12.95 -8.55
C ASP A 169 -1.59 -11.73 -8.53
N ASP A 170 -1.68 -10.86 -7.52
CA ASP A 170 -0.78 -9.71 -7.41
C ASP A 170 0.64 -10.17 -7.04
N TYR A 171 1.65 -9.55 -7.64
CA TYR A 171 3.06 -9.91 -7.41
C TYR A 171 3.49 -9.80 -5.93
N THR A 172 2.82 -8.96 -5.13
CA THR A 172 3.07 -8.86 -3.68
C THR A 172 2.51 -10.04 -2.88
N ASN A 173 1.55 -10.81 -3.42
CA ASN A 173 0.89 -11.92 -2.72
C ASN A 173 1.75 -13.20 -2.61
N ILE A 174 2.99 -13.16 -3.12
CA ILE A 174 4.04 -14.18 -2.90
C ILE A 174 4.44 -14.29 -1.42
N LEU A 175 4.17 -13.25 -0.63
CA LEU A 175 4.34 -13.27 0.83
C LEU A 175 3.44 -14.34 1.46
N ARG A 176 4.04 -15.32 2.15
CA ARG A 176 3.30 -16.45 2.74
C ARG A 176 2.94 -16.21 4.20
N LYS A 177 3.87 -15.64 4.98
CA LYS A 177 3.71 -15.34 6.41
C LYS A 177 3.42 -13.86 6.63
N VAL A 178 2.15 -13.48 6.53
CA VAL A 178 1.71 -12.09 6.77
C VAL A 178 0.90 -12.05 8.07
N PRO A 179 1.43 -11.46 9.16
CA PRO A 179 0.73 -11.42 10.45
C PRO A 179 -0.48 -10.49 10.46
N VAL A 180 -0.47 -9.40 9.68
CA VAL A 180 -1.53 -8.37 9.71
C VAL A 180 -1.88 -7.93 8.29
N ILE A 181 -3.18 -7.85 8.00
CA ILE A 181 -3.72 -7.54 6.67
C ILE A 181 -4.79 -6.45 6.77
N GLY A 182 -4.72 -5.47 5.89
CA GLY A 182 -5.71 -4.42 5.73
C GLY A 182 -6.47 -4.53 4.42
N ILE A 183 -7.79 -4.38 4.46
CA ILE A 183 -8.64 -4.20 3.28
C ILE A 183 -9.30 -2.83 3.38
N THR A 184 -8.83 -1.88 2.57
CA THR A 184 -9.40 -0.52 2.50
C THR A 184 -10.73 -0.53 1.75
N ALA A 185 -11.37 0.64 1.60
CA ALA A 185 -12.67 0.76 0.93
C ALA A 185 -12.69 0.06 -0.44
N LEU A 186 -13.68 -0.81 -0.64
CA LEU A 186 -13.94 -1.52 -1.88
C LEU A 186 -14.92 -0.73 -2.74
N GLY A 187 -14.78 -0.87 -4.05
CA GLY A 187 -15.58 -0.19 -5.06
C GLY A 187 -15.22 -0.72 -6.44
N LEU A 188 -16.04 -0.39 -7.44
CA LEU A 188 -15.83 -0.85 -8.82
C LEU A 188 -14.56 -0.23 -9.42
N ASP A 189 -13.56 -1.08 -9.67
CA ASP A 189 -12.28 -0.71 -10.25
C ASP A 189 -11.65 -1.90 -10.98
N HIS A 190 -10.87 -1.62 -12.02
CA HIS A 190 -10.26 -2.62 -12.91
C HIS A 190 -11.25 -3.72 -13.37
N THR A 191 -12.51 -3.37 -13.64
CA THR A 191 -13.60 -4.34 -13.88
C THR A 191 -13.36 -5.30 -15.04
N ALA A 192 -12.60 -4.86 -16.05
CA ALA A 192 -12.12 -5.70 -17.16
C ALA A 192 -11.08 -6.78 -16.77
N ILE A 193 -10.71 -6.88 -15.49
CA ILE A 193 -9.78 -7.87 -14.92
C ILE A 193 -10.41 -8.54 -13.68
N LEU A 194 -11.05 -7.75 -12.81
CA LEU A 194 -11.49 -8.20 -11.47
C LEU A 194 -12.98 -8.60 -11.38
N GLY A 195 -13.74 -8.50 -12.48
CA GLY A 195 -15.19 -8.69 -12.49
C GLY A 195 -15.96 -7.37 -12.53
N THR A 196 -17.23 -7.43 -12.92
CA THR A 196 -18.10 -6.24 -13.06
C THR A 196 -18.91 -5.94 -11.82
N THR A 197 -18.87 -6.80 -10.80
CA THR A 197 -19.64 -6.68 -9.56
C THR A 197 -18.74 -6.46 -8.34
N LEU A 198 -19.30 -5.85 -7.30
CA LEU A 198 -18.57 -5.61 -6.05
C LEU A 198 -18.16 -6.92 -5.32
N PRO A 199 -18.97 -8.00 -5.30
CA PRO A 199 -18.57 -9.32 -4.78
C PRO A 199 -17.33 -9.94 -5.45
N GLU A 200 -17.19 -9.82 -6.78
CA GLU A 200 -16.01 -10.33 -7.50
C GLU A 200 -14.74 -9.58 -7.11
N ILE A 201 -14.84 -8.24 -6.98
CA ILE A 201 -13.74 -7.40 -6.52
C ILE A 201 -13.39 -7.72 -5.07
N ALA A 202 -14.39 -7.88 -4.19
CA ALA A 202 -14.18 -8.30 -2.80
C ALA A 202 -13.48 -9.68 -2.72
N LEU A 203 -13.86 -10.63 -3.58
CA LEU A 203 -13.23 -11.95 -3.67
C LEU A 203 -11.75 -11.84 -4.08
N ALA A 204 -11.45 -11.07 -5.13
CA ALA A 204 -10.10 -10.85 -5.61
C ALA A 204 -9.21 -10.15 -4.57
N LYS A 205 -9.78 -9.24 -3.77
CA LYS A 205 -9.11 -8.46 -2.73
C LYS A 205 -8.88 -9.27 -1.45
N ALA A 206 -9.86 -10.06 -1.02
CA ALA A 206 -9.73 -10.99 0.11
C ALA A 206 -8.72 -12.11 -0.13
N GLY A 207 -8.33 -12.38 -1.38
CA GLY A 207 -7.32 -13.36 -1.75
C GLY A 207 -5.89 -13.08 -1.26
N VAL A 208 -5.64 -11.95 -0.58
CA VAL A 208 -4.38 -11.75 0.16
C VAL A 208 -4.42 -12.28 1.59
N MET A 209 -5.60 -12.61 2.14
CA MET A 209 -5.72 -13.19 3.48
C MET A 209 -4.87 -14.47 3.62
N LYS A 210 -4.27 -14.68 4.80
CA LYS A 210 -3.41 -15.83 5.09
C LYS A 210 -3.92 -16.55 6.36
N PRO A 211 -3.69 -17.87 6.49
CA PRO A 211 -4.01 -18.61 7.71
C PRO A 211 -3.50 -17.94 8.98
N GLY A 212 -4.41 -17.69 9.93
CA GLY A 212 -4.11 -17.09 11.23
C GLY A 212 -3.74 -15.60 11.23
N CYS A 213 -3.81 -14.88 10.10
CA CYS A 213 -3.50 -13.44 10.10
C CYS A 213 -4.56 -12.60 10.83
N LEU A 214 -4.21 -11.44 11.38
CA LEU A 214 -5.20 -10.45 11.81
C LEU A 214 -5.66 -9.63 10.60
N ALA A 215 -6.87 -9.88 10.09
CA ALA A 215 -7.43 -9.11 8.99
C ALA A 215 -8.34 -7.98 9.50
N TYR A 216 -8.13 -6.77 8.99
CA TYR A 216 -8.93 -5.59 9.31
C TYR A 216 -9.53 -4.97 8.05
N THR A 217 -10.75 -4.46 8.17
CA THR A 217 -11.45 -3.74 7.09
C THR A 217 -12.14 -2.50 7.63
N VAL A 218 -12.35 -1.50 6.77
CA VAL A 218 -13.36 -0.45 7.00
C VAL A 218 -14.77 -1.03 6.83
N HIS A 219 -15.81 -0.25 7.14
CA HIS A 219 -17.17 -0.59 6.72
C HIS A 219 -17.23 -0.71 5.18
N GLN A 220 -18.01 -1.67 4.69
CA GLN A 220 -18.21 -1.97 3.27
C GLN A 220 -19.70 -2.19 3.02
N GLU A 221 -20.13 -2.09 1.78
CA GLU A 221 -21.46 -2.58 1.34
C GLU A 221 -21.66 -4.05 1.72
N THR A 222 -22.91 -4.43 2.04
CA THR A 222 -23.28 -5.75 2.58
C THR A 222 -22.70 -6.90 1.75
N ASP A 223 -22.93 -6.92 0.44
CA ASP A 223 -22.49 -8.00 -0.44
C ASP A 223 -20.96 -8.13 -0.50
N ALA A 224 -20.22 -7.02 -0.37
CA ALA A 224 -18.77 -7.03 -0.28
C ALA A 224 -18.32 -7.58 1.07
N MET A 225 -18.93 -7.10 2.17
CA MET A 225 -18.61 -7.51 3.53
C MET A 225 -18.85 -9.01 3.75
N ASP A 226 -19.91 -9.57 3.18
CA ASP A 226 -20.23 -11.00 3.29
C ASP A 226 -19.25 -11.88 2.52
N VAL A 227 -18.73 -11.40 1.37
CA VAL A 227 -17.59 -12.05 0.71
C VAL A 227 -16.33 -12.00 1.57
N LEU A 228 -16.01 -10.86 2.19
CA LEU A 228 -14.85 -10.75 3.08
C LEU A 228 -14.98 -11.71 4.28
N ARG A 229 -16.14 -11.75 4.94
CA ARG A 229 -16.42 -12.67 6.06
C ARG A 229 -16.27 -14.14 5.65
N ARG A 230 -16.89 -14.53 4.54
CA ARG A 230 -16.79 -15.91 4.01
C ARG A 230 -15.36 -16.31 3.70
N LYS A 231 -14.58 -15.40 3.10
CA LYS A 231 -13.15 -15.65 2.81
C LYS A 231 -12.30 -15.70 4.08
N ALA A 232 -12.58 -14.89 5.09
CA ALA A 232 -11.90 -14.96 6.38
C ALA A 232 -12.11 -16.29 7.10
N ILE A 233 -13.34 -16.83 7.05
CA ILE A 233 -13.67 -18.18 7.55
C ILE A 233 -12.89 -19.26 6.77
N GLU A 234 -12.88 -19.18 5.43
CA GLU A 234 -12.16 -20.13 4.56
C GLU A 234 -10.65 -20.12 4.82
N PHE A 235 -10.07 -18.93 5.02
CA PHE A 235 -8.66 -18.76 5.38
C PHE A 235 -8.38 -18.93 6.88
N GLN A 236 -9.37 -19.28 7.72
CA GLN A 236 -9.19 -19.47 9.16
C GLN A 236 -8.50 -18.28 9.84
N CYS A 237 -8.94 -17.06 9.50
CA CYS A 237 -8.39 -15.82 10.05
C CYS A 237 -9.52 -14.93 10.62
N PRO A 238 -9.28 -14.22 11.74
CA PRO A 238 -10.22 -13.22 12.22
C PRO A 238 -10.30 -12.04 11.25
N LEU A 239 -11.53 -11.57 11.00
CA LEU A 239 -11.81 -10.33 10.26
C LEU A 239 -12.55 -9.34 11.15
N THR A 240 -11.92 -8.20 11.42
CA THR A 240 -12.45 -7.15 12.28
C THR A 240 -12.77 -5.89 11.47
N THR A 241 -13.98 -5.37 11.59
CA THR A 241 -14.30 -4.02 11.10
C THR A 241 -13.76 -2.99 12.07
N VAL A 242 -12.95 -2.04 11.58
CA VAL A 242 -12.34 -1.00 12.42
C VAL A 242 -13.38 0.02 12.90
N PRO A 243 -13.23 0.60 14.09
CA PRO A 243 -14.20 1.54 14.63
C PRO A 243 -14.21 2.85 13.83
N ASN A 244 -15.31 3.61 13.95
CA ASN A 244 -15.38 4.94 13.35
C ASN A 244 -14.33 5.87 13.99
N TYR A 245 -13.67 6.70 13.17
CA TYR A 245 -12.59 7.57 13.65
C TYR A 245 -13.02 8.51 14.81
N SER A 246 -14.30 8.87 14.87
CA SER A 246 -14.87 9.70 15.94
C SER A 246 -14.91 9.03 17.31
N THR A 247 -14.73 7.70 17.41
CA THR A 247 -14.74 6.98 18.70
C THR A 247 -13.37 6.85 19.35
N TYR A 248 -12.29 7.30 18.70
CA TYR A 248 -10.96 7.29 19.31
C TYR A 248 -10.82 8.38 20.38
N ALA A 249 -10.26 8.01 21.53
CA ALA A 249 -9.88 8.93 22.59
C ALA A 249 -8.44 9.42 22.38
N PHE A 250 -8.32 10.69 22.01
CA PHE A 250 -7.04 11.37 21.79
C PHE A 250 -6.50 11.92 23.11
N GLN A 251 -5.38 11.38 23.58
CA GLN A 251 -4.64 12.02 24.67
C GLN A 251 -4.23 13.43 24.22
N ASN A 252 -4.66 14.45 24.98
CA ASN A 252 -4.50 15.88 24.69
C ASN A 252 -5.38 16.46 23.55
N GLY A 253 -6.45 15.79 23.13
CA GLY A 253 -7.50 16.38 22.29
C GLY A 253 -7.12 16.72 20.83
N LEU A 254 -5.91 16.37 20.39
CA LEU A 254 -5.45 16.63 19.03
C LEU A 254 -6.24 15.80 18.01
N ARG A 255 -6.78 16.45 16.97
CA ARG A 255 -7.49 15.81 15.86
C ARG A 255 -6.69 15.97 14.56
N LEU A 256 -6.91 15.07 13.60
CA LEU A 256 -6.46 15.24 12.22
C LEU A 256 -7.07 16.52 11.63
N SER A 257 -6.29 17.28 10.88
CA SER A 257 -6.71 18.51 10.22
C SER A 257 -7.69 18.30 9.06
N ILE A 258 -7.77 17.08 8.52
CA ILE A 258 -8.60 16.74 7.37
C ILE A 258 -9.89 16.07 7.86
N GLU A 259 -10.99 16.81 7.78
CA GLU A 259 -12.32 16.41 8.28
C GLU A 259 -13.09 15.44 7.34
N LEU A 260 -12.44 14.91 6.30
CA LEU A 260 -13.05 14.00 5.31
C LEU A 260 -13.24 12.58 5.85
N GLU A 261 -14.42 12.01 5.58
CA GLU A 261 -14.75 10.63 5.93
C GLU A 261 -13.79 9.61 5.29
N ALA A 262 -13.49 9.75 4.00
CA ALA A 262 -12.53 8.87 3.31
C ALA A 262 -11.13 8.91 3.95
N TYR A 263 -10.68 10.07 4.42
CA TYR A 263 -9.40 10.21 5.12
C TYR A 263 -9.46 9.60 6.52
N ARG A 264 -10.52 9.87 7.27
CA ARG A 264 -10.81 9.31 8.60
C ARG A 264 -10.93 7.79 8.60
N MET A 265 -11.51 7.18 7.57
CA MET A 265 -11.57 5.73 7.38
C MET A 265 -10.17 5.13 7.19
N ASN A 266 -9.34 5.70 6.32
CA ASN A 266 -7.96 5.25 6.12
C ASN A 266 -7.13 5.40 7.41
N ALA A 267 -7.31 6.51 8.13
CA ALA A 267 -6.69 6.73 9.42
C ALA A 267 -7.08 5.66 10.44
N SER A 268 -8.39 5.38 10.61
CA SER A 268 -8.86 4.33 11.53
C SER A 268 -8.28 2.96 11.18
N LEU A 269 -8.26 2.59 9.90
CA LEU A 269 -7.67 1.32 9.47
C LEU A 269 -6.16 1.28 9.76
N SER A 270 -5.42 2.34 9.45
CA SER A 270 -3.98 2.42 9.71
C SER A 270 -3.61 2.30 11.20
N ILE A 271 -4.45 2.85 12.08
CA ILE A 271 -4.28 2.75 13.54
C ILE A 271 -4.35 1.28 13.96
N GLN A 272 -5.41 0.57 13.58
CA GLN A 272 -5.60 -0.82 14.00
C GLN A 272 -4.53 -1.74 13.38
N LEU A 273 -4.14 -1.52 12.12
CA LEU A 273 -3.08 -2.30 11.47
C LEU A 273 -1.73 -2.15 12.19
N ALA A 274 -1.34 -0.92 12.54
CA ALA A 274 -0.10 -0.67 13.26
C ALA A 274 -0.12 -1.30 14.66
N HIS A 275 -1.21 -1.10 15.43
CA HIS A 275 -1.34 -1.63 16.79
C HIS A 275 -1.45 -3.15 16.85
N ALA A 276 -2.14 -3.77 15.90
CA ALA A 276 -2.19 -5.23 15.74
C ALA A 276 -0.78 -5.82 15.57
N TRP A 277 0.02 -5.20 14.69
CA TRP A 277 1.38 -5.67 14.42
C TRP A 277 2.30 -5.46 15.64
N MET A 278 2.22 -4.30 16.32
CA MET A 278 2.96 -4.03 17.55
C MET A 278 2.57 -5.00 18.69
N GLY A 279 1.28 -5.36 18.79
CA GLY A 279 0.77 -6.34 19.73
C GLY A 279 1.38 -7.73 19.51
N ILE A 280 1.42 -8.20 18.26
CA ILE A 280 2.08 -9.47 17.90
C ILE A 280 3.57 -9.43 18.27
N LYS A 281 4.31 -8.38 17.87
CA LYS A 281 5.73 -8.27 18.23
C LYS A 281 6.01 -8.20 19.73
N THR A 282 5.08 -7.69 20.51
CA THR A 282 5.19 -7.66 21.98
C THR A 282 4.96 -9.05 22.57
N LYS A 283 3.98 -9.82 22.05
CA LYS A 283 3.75 -11.21 22.46
C LYS A 283 4.92 -12.13 22.10
N ASP A 284 5.43 -12.02 20.86
CA ASP A 284 6.59 -12.76 20.37
C ASP A 284 7.83 -12.54 21.28
N LYS A 285 8.12 -11.29 21.66
CA LYS A 285 9.24 -10.96 22.57
C LYS A 285 9.09 -11.55 23.97
N ASN A 286 7.86 -11.73 24.44
CA ASN A 286 7.55 -12.22 25.77
C ASN A 286 7.30 -13.75 25.83
N ASN A 287 7.42 -14.47 24.71
CA ASN A 287 7.07 -15.89 24.57
C ASN A 287 5.63 -16.22 25.06
N ILE A 288 4.69 -15.27 24.89
CA ILE A 288 3.28 -15.49 25.24
C ILE A 288 2.62 -16.24 24.09
N ASP A 289 1.81 -17.25 24.41
CA ASP A 289 1.12 -18.05 23.38
C ASP A 289 0.26 -17.14 22.47
N ASN A 290 0.42 -17.35 21.16
CA ASN A 290 -0.23 -16.56 20.11
C ASN A 290 -1.62 -17.11 19.76
N THR A 291 -2.32 -17.70 20.73
CA THR A 291 -3.75 -18.05 20.62
C THR A 291 -4.58 -16.77 20.53
N ILE A 292 -4.82 -16.32 19.29
CA ILE A 292 -5.56 -15.10 18.96
C ILE A 292 -7.03 -15.26 19.41
N GLN A 293 -7.38 -14.63 20.53
CA GLN A 293 -8.77 -14.41 20.91
C GLN A 293 -9.28 -13.11 20.29
N ASN A 294 -10.49 -13.16 19.75
CA ASN A 294 -11.05 -12.17 18.81
C ASN A 294 -11.37 -10.78 19.42
N THR A 295 -11.21 -10.60 20.73
CA THR A 295 -11.81 -9.49 21.51
C THR A 295 -10.82 -8.47 22.04
N ASP A 296 -9.52 -8.77 22.09
CA ASP A 296 -8.50 -7.90 22.73
C ASP A 296 -7.81 -6.93 21.75
N LEU A 297 -8.31 -6.81 20.52
CA LEU A 297 -7.53 -6.35 19.36
C LEU A 297 -7.96 -5.01 18.76
N LEU A 298 -9.01 -4.37 19.27
CA LEU A 298 -9.39 -3.01 18.89
C LEU A 298 -8.95 -2.02 19.95
N ILE A 299 -7.94 -1.22 19.63
CA ILE A 299 -7.58 -0.09 20.49
C ILE A 299 -8.57 1.07 20.27
N SER A 300 -8.90 1.78 21.34
CA SER A 300 -9.76 2.97 21.31
C SER A 300 -9.08 4.23 21.87
N SER A 301 -8.06 4.08 22.71
CA SER A 301 -7.22 5.19 23.19
C SER A 301 -5.92 5.24 22.40
N LEU A 302 -5.53 6.43 21.93
CA LEU A 302 -4.31 6.62 21.15
C LEU A 302 -3.18 7.17 22.02
N SER A 303 -2.00 6.55 21.91
CA SER A 303 -0.77 7.11 22.50
C SER A 303 -0.32 8.36 21.75
N LYS A 304 0.53 9.15 22.40
CA LYS A 304 1.16 10.35 21.82
C LYS A 304 1.88 10.05 20.50
N GLU A 305 2.57 8.91 20.43
CA GLU A 305 3.37 8.44 19.29
C GLU A 305 2.47 8.11 18.09
N THR A 306 1.33 7.45 18.31
CA THR A 306 0.34 7.20 17.25
C THR A 306 -0.27 8.50 16.72
N VAL A 307 -0.56 9.46 17.62
CA VAL A 307 -1.08 10.78 17.24
C VAL A 307 -0.04 11.57 16.42
N ILE A 308 1.24 11.51 16.82
CA ILE A 308 2.37 12.10 16.06
C ILE A 308 2.50 11.43 14.68
N GLY A 309 2.52 10.10 14.62
CA GLY A 309 2.68 9.35 13.37
C GLY A 309 1.57 9.64 12.36
N LEU A 310 0.32 9.76 12.81
CA LEU A 310 -0.81 10.20 11.99
C LEU A 310 -0.66 11.63 11.47
N ARG A 311 -0.35 12.58 12.38
CA ARG A 311 -0.23 14.01 12.04
C ARG A 311 0.93 14.29 11.07
N ASP A 312 2.06 13.64 11.28
CA ASP A 312 3.30 13.89 10.52
C ASP A 312 3.41 13.02 9.26
N CYS A 313 2.40 12.19 8.97
CA CYS A 313 2.29 11.39 7.76
C CYS A 313 2.18 12.27 6.50
N LYS A 314 3.26 12.33 5.71
CA LYS A 314 3.28 13.04 4.42
C LYS A 314 3.01 12.09 3.26
N TRP A 315 1.87 12.29 2.60
CA TRP A 315 1.46 11.53 1.42
C TRP A 315 1.12 12.48 0.25
N PRO A 316 2.13 12.84 -0.58
CA PRO A 316 1.96 13.81 -1.66
C PRO A 316 0.86 13.42 -2.67
N GLY A 317 0.16 14.43 -3.19
CA GLY A 317 -0.95 14.23 -4.13
C GLY A 317 -2.21 13.59 -3.53
N ARG A 318 -2.38 13.64 -2.20
CA ARG A 318 -3.64 13.30 -1.51
C ARG A 318 -4.02 14.39 -0.52
N TYR A 319 -5.10 15.11 -0.82
CA TYR A 319 -5.59 16.24 -0.03
C TYR A 319 -4.49 17.23 0.37
N GLN A 320 -3.51 17.44 -0.53
CA GLN A 320 -2.30 18.20 -0.24
C GLN A 320 -2.54 19.68 -0.56
N ILE A 321 -2.34 20.54 0.43
CA ILE A 321 -2.29 22.00 0.26
C ILE A 321 -0.82 22.40 0.21
N ILE A 322 -0.44 23.15 -0.81
CA ILE A 322 0.88 23.80 -0.93
C ILE A 322 0.65 25.31 -0.82
N GLU A 323 1.10 25.89 0.28
CA GLU A 323 1.13 27.35 0.45
C GLU A 323 2.29 27.94 -0.36
N THR A 324 2.00 29.01 -1.11
CA THR A 324 2.98 29.76 -1.90
C THR A 324 2.81 31.26 -1.68
N ASN A 325 3.80 32.06 -2.06
CA ASN A 325 3.74 33.52 -1.97
C ASN A 325 2.57 34.15 -2.77
N TYR A 326 1.94 33.39 -3.68
CA TYR A 326 0.86 33.85 -4.55
C TYR A 326 -0.51 33.23 -4.22
N GLY A 327 -0.59 32.37 -3.19
CA GLY A 327 -1.80 31.65 -2.79
C GLY A 327 -1.57 30.16 -2.55
N CYS A 328 -2.67 29.42 -2.33
CA CYS A 328 -2.64 27.98 -2.04
C CYS A 328 -2.95 27.14 -3.29
N VAL A 329 -2.12 26.14 -3.55
CA VAL A 329 -2.34 25.12 -4.59
C VAL A 329 -2.90 23.85 -3.92
N TYR A 330 -3.98 23.29 -4.49
CA TYR A 330 -4.66 22.13 -3.95
C TYR A 330 -4.46 20.93 -4.89
N LEU A 331 -3.80 19.88 -4.39
CA LEU A 331 -3.42 18.68 -5.15
C LEU A 331 -4.11 17.42 -4.61
N ASP A 332 -4.85 16.73 -5.48
CA ASP A 332 -5.27 15.34 -5.26
C ASP A 332 -5.31 14.58 -6.59
N GLY A 333 -4.65 13.41 -6.67
CA GLY A 333 -4.66 12.55 -7.86
C GLY A 333 -5.98 11.76 -8.04
N ALA A 334 -7.12 12.43 -7.89
CA ALA A 334 -8.45 11.86 -8.02
C ALA A 334 -8.77 11.63 -9.51
N HIS A 335 -9.16 10.41 -9.87
CA HIS A 335 -9.29 9.97 -11.26
C HIS A 335 -10.51 9.06 -11.52
N THR A 336 -11.45 8.98 -10.57
CA THR A 336 -12.76 8.36 -10.75
C THR A 336 -13.85 9.30 -10.24
N LYS A 337 -15.07 9.19 -10.76
CA LYS A 337 -16.19 10.09 -10.46
C LYS A 337 -16.35 10.38 -8.95
N GLU A 338 -16.53 9.33 -8.13
CA GLU A 338 -16.66 9.46 -6.68
C GLU A 338 -15.45 10.13 -6.02
N SER A 339 -14.23 9.82 -6.46
CA SER A 339 -13.02 10.43 -5.92
C SER A 339 -12.91 11.91 -6.29
N MET A 340 -13.39 12.30 -7.47
CA MET A 340 -13.48 13.71 -7.89
C MET A 340 -14.57 14.46 -7.11
N GLU A 341 -15.72 13.83 -6.83
CA GLU A 341 -16.78 14.40 -5.98
C GLU A 341 -16.28 14.64 -4.54
N ILE A 342 -15.56 13.67 -3.95
CA ILE A 342 -14.90 13.83 -2.65
C ILE A 342 -13.81 14.93 -2.68
N CYS A 343 -13.02 15.00 -3.76
CA CYS A 343 -12.01 16.04 -3.95
C CYS A 343 -12.64 17.43 -4.07
N ALA A 344 -13.75 17.56 -4.80
CA ALA A 344 -14.48 18.82 -4.95
C ALA A 344 -15.06 19.29 -3.61
N LYS A 345 -15.63 18.38 -2.82
CA LYS A 345 -16.08 18.66 -1.44
C LYS A 345 -14.92 19.14 -0.56
N TRP A 346 -13.82 18.41 -0.54
CA TRP A 346 -12.60 18.79 0.20
C TRP A 346 -12.11 20.19 -0.17
N PHE A 347 -12.00 20.47 -1.47
CA PHE A 347 -11.58 21.78 -1.96
C PHE A 347 -12.55 22.89 -1.52
N ALA A 348 -13.86 22.69 -1.65
CA ALA A 348 -14.87 23.67 -1.23
C ALA A 348 -14.82 23.94 0.28
N GLU A 349 -14.54 22.93 1.12
CA GLU A 349 -14.42 23.07 2.57
C GLU A 349 -13.11 23.77 3.00
N ASN A 350 -12.05 23.72 2.18
CA ASN A 350 -10.71 24.22 2.53
C ASN A 350 -10.28 25.47 1.74
N CYS A 351 -11.02 25.87 0.70
CA CYS A 351 -10.76 27.10 -0.06
C CYS A 351 -11.41 28.30 0.65
N ARG A 352 -10.58 29.23 1.16
CA ARG A 352 -11.07 30.41 1.90
C ARG A 352 -11.65 31.53 1.02
N TYR A 353 -11.51 31.45 -0.31
CA TYR A 353 -11.93 32.50 -1.23
C TYR A 353 -12.50 31.91 -2.54
N ILE A 354 -13.83 31.87 -2.66
CA ILE A 354 -14.52 31.80 -3.95
C ILE A 354 -15.14 33.18 -4.20
N ILE A 355 -14.34 34.12 -4.72
CA ILE A 355 -14.83 35.42 -5.18
C ILE A 355 -15.13 35.30 -6.66
N PHE A 356 -16.41 35.40 -7.04
CA PHE A 356 -16.86 35.49 -8.43
C PHE A 356 -16.65 36.91 -8.99
N TYR A 357 -15.40 37.34 -9.15
CA TYR A 357 -15.00 38.48 -9.98
C TYR A 357 -13.67 38.14 -10.68
N GLU A 358 -13.40 38.78 -11.83
CA GLU A 358 -12.42 38.32 -12.83
C GLU A 358 -10.95 38.35 -12.32
N CYS A 359 -10.27 37.18 -12.36
CA CYS A 359 -8.88 36.91 -11.91
C CYS A 359 -8.64 37.13 -10.38
N ASP A 360 -7.98 36.29 -9.58
CA ASP A 360 -7.10 35.12 -9.78
C ASP A 360 -6.91 34.35 -8.43
N LYS A 361 -6.52 33.06 -8.32
CA LYS A 361 -6.44 31.93 -9.29
C LYS A 361 -6.33 30.56 -8.55
N ALA A 362 -7.40 30.04 -7.91
CA ALA A 362 -7.34 28.75 -7.20
C ALA A 362 -7.39 27.57 -8.20
N VAL A 363 -6.31 26.78 -8.29
CA VAL A 363 -6.21 25.64 -9.21
C VAL A 363 -6.27 24.32 -8.44
N VAL A 364 -7.32 23.53 -8.71
CA VAL A 364 -7.35 22.11 -8.35
C VAL A 364 -6.68 21.33 -9.48
N LEU A 365 -5.50 20.79 -9.22
CA LEU A 365 -4.86 19.86 -10.15
C LEU A 365 -5.26 18.43 -9.77
N SER A 366 -6.26 17.91 -10.49
CA SER A 366 -6.54 16.47 -10.57
C SER A 366 -5.53 15.87 -11.56
N ILE A 367 -4.63 15.02 -11.06
CA ILE A 367 -3.57 14.34 -11.83
C ILE A 367 -3.95 12.87 -12.06
#